data_AF-Q3MGS1-F1
#
_entry.id   AF-Q3MGS1-F1
#
_cell.length_a   1.000
_cell.length_b   1.000
_cell.length_c   1.000
_cell.angle_alpha   90.00
_cell.angle_beta   90.00
_cell.angle_gamma   90.00
#
_symmetry.space_group_name_H-M   'P 1'
#
loop_
_entity.id
_entity.type
_entity.pdbx_description
1 polymer ?
#
loop_
_entity_poly.entity_id
_entity_poly.type
_entity_poly.pdbx_seq_one_letter_code
_entity_poly.pdbx_strand_id
1 'polypeptide(L)'
;MVTQKFDNTLAAIELNAARKLNWDYQEFKQHFRFQINHNAIEIEPQKDLLKETDLQSLKQALLDYGFQYKKTIDDSIFVFEQDVELR
;
A
#
# COMPACT_ATOMS: atom_id res chain seq x y z
N MET A 1 -9.95 16.53 11.73
CA MET A 1 -8.65 16.97 11.17
C MET A 1 -7.63 15.82 11.06
N VAL A 2 -8.05 14.55 10.96
CA VAL A 2 -7.15 13.37 10.88
C VAL A 2 -7.04 12.82 9.45
N THR A 3 -8.10 12.93 8.65
CA THR A 3 -8.15 12.42 7.27
C THR A 3 -7.15 13.08 6.31
N GLN A 4 -6.86 14.38 6.46
CA GLN A 4 -5.89 15.09 5.60
C GLN A 4 -4.44 14.59 5.74
N LYS A 5 -4.08 13.91 6.84
CA LYS A 5 -2.74 13.32 6.97
C LYS A 5 -2.62 12.00 6.23
N PHE A 6 -3.70 11.22 6.17
CA PHE A 6 -3.70 9.89 5.54
C PHE A 6 -3.55 9.98 4.02
N ASP A 7 -4.22 10.92 3.35
CA ASP A 7 -4.06 11.13 1.90
C ASP A 7 -2.62 11.46 1.51
N ASN A 8 -1.96 12.35 2.26
CA ASN A 8 -0.56 12.72 2.00
C ASN A 8 0.39 11.55 2.29
N THR A 9 0.14 10.79 3.36
CA THR A 9 0.92 9.59 3.68
C THR A 9 0.73 8.51 2.63
N LEU A 10 -0.50 8.28 2.15
CA LEU A 10 -0.79 7.32 1.10
C LEU A 10 -0.08 7.70 -0.20
N ALA A 11 -0.22 8.94 -0.66
CA ALA A 11 0.44 9.40 -1.89
C ALA A 11 1.98 9.23 -1.80
N ALA A 12 2.57 9.45 -0.62
CA ALA A 12 4.00 9.22 -0.40
C ALA A 12 4.36 7.73 -0.45
N ILE A 13 3.55 6.85 0.15
CA ILE A 13 3.72 5.39 0.08
C ILE A 13 3.60 4.92 -1.36
N GLU A 14 2.58 5.36 -2.10
CA GLU A 14 2.36 5.01 -3.50
C GLU A 14 3.56 5.42 -4.36
N LEU A 15 4.07 6.66 -4.19
CA LEU A 15 5.26 7.15 -4.89
C LEU A 15 6.53 6.36 -4.53
N ASN A 16 6.72 6.02 -3.25
CA ASN A 16 7.89 5.24 -2.81
C ASN A 16 7.82 3.81 -3.35
N ALA A 17 6.64 3.19 -3.31
CA ALA A 17 6.40 1.87 -3.87
C ALA A 17 6.61 1.86 -5.39
N ALA A 18 6.03 2.80 -6.15
CA ALA A 18 6.24 2.92 -7.58
C ALA A 18 7.74 3.08 -7.93
N ARG A 19 8.47 3.89 -7.16
CA ARG A 19 9.93 4.05 -7.30
C ARG A 19 10.70 2.76 -7.03
N LYS A 20 10.38 2.02 -5.96
CA LYS A 20 11.02 0.74 -5.62
C LYS A 20 10.75 -0.33 -6.67
N LEU A 21 9.57 -0.31 -7.27
CA LEU A 21 9.16 -1.20 -8.36
C LEU A 21 9.72 -0.78 -9.72
N ASN A 22 10.32 0.42 -9.80
CA ASN A 22 10.76 1.03 -11.05
C ASN A 22 9.63 1.12 -12.08
N TRP A 23 8.41 1.40 -11.60
CA TRP A 23 7.20 1.58 -12.40
C TRP A 23 6.85 3.06 -12.49
N ASP A 24 6.24 3.47 -13.61
CA ASP A 24 5.65 4.78 -13.68
C ASP A 24 4.49 4.88 -12.66
N TYR A 25 4.32 6.04 -12.02
CA TYR A 25 3.24 6.24 -11.04
C TYR A 25 1.87 5.95 -11.66
N GLN A 26 1.71 6.26 -12.95
CA GLN A 26 0.47 6.02 -13.67
C GLN A 26 0.22 4.52 -13.90
N GLU A 27 1.25 3.75 -14.26
CA GLU A 27 1.18 2.28 -14.39
C GLU A 27 0.92 1.63 -13.03
N PHE A 28 1.61 2.09 -11.99
CA PHE A 28 1.43 1.61 -10.63
C PHE A 28 -0.02 1.76 -10.14
N LYS A 29 -0.65 2.92 -10.37
CA LYS A 29 -2.07 3.17 -10.00
C LYS A 29 -3.06 2.35 -10.82
N GLN A 30 -2.67 1.84 -11.98
CA GLN A 30 -3.50 0.91 -12.77
C GLN A 30 -3.42 -0.51 -12.23
N HIS A 31 -2.26 -0.93 -11.72
CA HIS A 31 -2.04 -2.28 -11.20
C HIS A 31 -2.36 -2.45 -9.72
N PHE A 32 -2.25 -1.38 -8.93
CA PHE A 32 -2.56 -1.40 -7.50
C PHE A 32 -3.64 -0.38 -7.20
N ARG A 33 -4.78 -0.86 -6.70
CA ARG A 33 -5.84 0.02 -6.20
C ARG A 33 -5.70 0.14 -4.70
N PHE A 34 -5.47 1.37 -4.24
CA PHE A 34 -5.40 1.70 -2.82
C PHE A 34 -6.74 2.27 -2.37
N GLN A 35 -7.23 1.77 -1.25
CA GLN A 35 -8.43 2.26 -0.61
C GLN A 35 -8.15 2.45 0.87
N ILE A 36 -8.44 3.64 1.39
CA ILE A 36 -8.27 3.94 2.82
C ILE A 36 -9.59 3.61 3.51
N ASN A 37 -9.53 2.77 4.54
CA ASN A 37 -10.68 2.38 5.33
C ASN A 37 -10.40 2.59 6.81
N HIS A 38 -10.97 3.67 7.36
CA HIS A 38 -10.76 4.14 8.74
C HIS A 38 -9.28 4.34 9.11
N ASN A 39 -8.59 3.25 9.50
CA ASN A 39 -7.18 3.22 9.90
C ASN A 39 -6.35 2.18 9.12
N ALA A 40 -6.94 1.57 8.10
CA ALA A 40 -6.31 0.58 7.25
C ALA A 40 -6.16 1.09 5.81
N ILE A 41 -5.09 0.67 5.14
CA ILE A 41 -4.91 0.77 3.70
C ILE A 41 -5.20 -0.62 3.13
N GLU A 42 -6.25 -0.70 2.35
CA GLU A 42 -6.62 -1.87 1.56
C GLU A 42 -5.98 -1.71 0.18
N ILE A 43 -5.27 -2.74 -0.26
CA ILE A 43 -4.57 -2.74 -1.53
C ILE A 43 -5.04 -3.93 -2.34
N GLU A 44 -5.66 -3.63 -3.48
CA GLU A 44 -6.09 -4.62 -4.45
C GLU A 44 -5.11 -4.63 -5.63
N PRO A 45 -4.13 -5.55 -5.63
CA PRO A 45 -3.29 -5.83 -6.79
C PRO A 45 -4.09 -6.53 -7.90
N GLN A 46 -3.93 -6.08 -9.14
CA GLN A 46 -4.32 -6.86 -10.31
C GLN A 46 -3.38 -8.05 -10.48
N LYS A 47 -3.81 -9.20 -9.93
CA LYS A 47 -3.06 -10.46 -9.85
C LYS A 47 -2.48 -10.97 -11.19
N ASP A 48 -3.05 -10.58 -12.32
CA ASP A 48 -2.63 -11.07 -13.65
C ASP A 48 -1.21 -10.65 -14.06
N LEU A 49 -0.67 -9.56 -13.48
CA LEU A 49 0.59 -8.95 -13.95
C LEU A 49 1.65 -8.78 -12.86
N LEU A 50 1.33 -9.12 -11.61
CA LEU A 50 2.18 -8.82 -10.46
C LEU A 50 3.03 -10.02 -10.05
N LYS A 51 4.34 -9.80 -9.91
CA LYS A 51 5.25 -10.80 -9.35
C LYS A 51 5.21 -10.75 -7.83
N GLU A 52 5.56 -11.86 -7.21
CA GLU A 52 5.67 -11.93 -5.75
C GLU A 52 6.68 -10.89 -5.20
N THR A 53 7.76 -10.62 -5.95
CA THR A 53 8.73 -9.57 -5.65
C THR A 53 8.12 -8.18 -5.60
N ASP A 54 7.14 -7.89 -6.45
CA ASP A 54 6.47 -6.59 -6.49
C ASP A 54 5.63 -6.39 -5.23
N LEU A 55 4.91 -7.44 -4.82
CA LEU A 55 4.16 -7.46 -3.56
C LEU A 55 5.09 -7.32 -2.34
N GLN A 56 6.28 -7.93 -2.36
CA GLN A 56 7.24 -7.75 -1.27
C GLN A 56 7.77 -6.32 -1.19
N SER A 57 8.13 -5.71 -2.32
CA SER A 57 8.56 -4.30 -2.40
C SER A 57 7.49 -3.35 -1.88
N LEU A 58 6.22 -3.59 -2.24
CA LEU A 58 5.07 -2.85 -1.73
C LEU A 58 4.93 -3.00 -0.21
N LYS A 59 5.00 -4.23 0.32
CA LYS A 59 4.94 -4.50 1.78
C LYS A 59 6.06 -3.78 2.53
N GLN A 60 7.28 -3.77 2.00
CA GLN A 60 8.41 -3.05 2.58
C GLN A 60 8.22 -1.53 2.54
N ALA A 61 7.68 -0.99 1.44
CA ALA A 61 7.34 0.43 1.35
C ALA A 61 6.31 0.82 2.42
N LEU A 62 5.25 0.05 2.61
CA LEU A 62 4.24 0.28 3.64
C LEU A 62 4.84 0.21 5.06
N LEU A 63 5.71 -0.78 5.30
CA LEU A 63 6.37 -0.95 6.59
C LEU A 63 7.24 0.26 6.98
N ASP A 64 7.92 0.88 6.01
CA ASP A 64 8.75 2.09 6.21
C ASP A 64 7.92 3.28 6.74
N TYR A 65 6.63 3.32 6.41
CA TYR A 65 5.67 4.33 6.89
C TYR A 65 4.87 3.88 8.12
N GLY A 66 5.21 2.72 8.71
CA GLY A 66 4.53 2.19 9.90
C GLY A 66 3.23 1.44 9.61
N PHE A 67 3.01 1.01 8.37
CA PHE A 67 1.89 0.15 8.00
C PHE A 67 2.30 -1.32 7.99
N GLN A 68 1.65 -2.13 8.81
CA GLN A 68 1.90 -3.57 8.85
C GLN A 68 0.78 -4.33 8.15
N TYR A 69 1.18 -5.37 7.40
CA TYR A 69 0.23 -6.29 6.80
C TYR A 69 -0.55 -7.01 7.89
N LYS A 70 -1.88 -6.89 7.86
CA LYS A 70 -2.78 -7.52 8.84
C LYS A 70 -3.35 -8.83 8.34
N LYS A 71 -4.01 -8.79 7.18
CA LYS A 71 -4.76 -9.90 6.60
C LYS A 71 -5.01 -9.66 5.13
N THR A 72 -5.37 -10.72 4.41
CA THR A 72 -5.91 -10.63 3.06
C THR A 72 -7.40 -10.95 3.09
N ILE A 73 -8.21 -10.12 2.43
CA ILE A 73 -9.65 -10.30 2.19
C ILE A 73 -9.82 -10.84 0.77
N ASP A 74 -10.70 -11.84 0.61
CA ASP A 74 -11.05 -12.44 -0.69
C ASP A 74 -9.85 -12.88 -1.54
N ASP A 75 -8.77 -13.28 -0.86
CA ASP A 75 -7.47 -13.66 -1.42
C ASP A 75 -6.80 -12.57 -2.28
N SER A 76 -7.42 -11.40 -2.45
CA SER A 76 -7.09 -10.44 -3.49
C SER A 76 -6.93 -9.01 -2.98
N ILE A 77 -7.40 -8.73 -1.76
CA ILE A 77 -7.28 -7.42 -1.12
C ILE A 77 -6.38 -7.56 0.10
N PHE A 78 -5.21 -6.93 0.06
CA PHE A 78 -4.27 -6.92 1.18
C PHE A 78 -4.59 -5.75 2.10
N VAL A 79 -4.88 -6.05 3.36
CA VAL A 79 -5.21 -5.04 4.36
C VAL A 79 -3.97 -4.76 5.20
N PHE A 80 -3.58 -3.49 5.23
CA PHE A 80 -2.47 -2.97 6.01
C PHE A 80 -3.01 -2.01 7.05
N GLU A 81 -2.72 -2.21 8.32
CA GLU A 81 -3.11 -1.27 9.36
C GLU A 81 -1.92 -0.44 9.79
N GLN A 82 -2.15 0.83 10.10
CA GLN A 82 -1.11 1.65 10.69
C GLN A 82 -0.93 1.21 12.13
N ASP A 83 0.11 0.40 12.38
CA ASP A 83 0.48 0.01 13.73
C ASP A 83 1.36 1.13 14.30
N VAL A 84 0.71 2.21 14.73
CA VAL A 84 1.33 3.28 15.51
C VAL A 84 1.51 2.80 16.96
N GLU A 85 2.29 1.73 17.17
CA GLU A 85 3.12 1.66 18.36
C GLU A 85 4.29 2.64 18.16
N LEU A 86 3.97 3.94 18.22
CA LEU A 86 4.91 4.97 18.64
C LEU A 86 5.30 4.63 20.08
N ARG A 87 6.31 3.78 20.26
CA ARG A 87 7.09 3.75 21.50
C ARG A 87 8.12 4.88 21.46
#